data_AF-A0AA88ZGK4-F1
#
_entry.id   AF-A0AA88ZGK4-F1
#
_cell.length_a   1.000
_cell.length_b   1.000
_cell.length_c   1.000
_cell.angle_alpha   90.00
_cell.angle_beta   90.00
_cell.angle_gamma   90.00
#
_symmetry.space_group_name_H-M   'P 1'
#
loop_
_entity.id
_entity.type
_entity.pdbx_description
1 polymer ?
#
loop_
_entity_poly.entity_id
_entity_poly.type
_entity_poly.pdbx_seq_one_letter_code
_entity_poly.pdbx_strand_id
1 'polypeptide(L)'
;MTKKTFYLLGIIITILLGTYFFMTCCSCCEETTEITETKVAEESLPEATAYPFKFSDGSFSYETNDNFNFNRSSSSILMPLSAKVTEGIDGIKSYLGENASKVFDITGFYTSDEANKSAFPNLGIARANAIKNHLVAQGIPSSSLNILGALKEDMISSSENVFLGPVRYAFSNEHEDLEDEMKALYDKIKADPLVLYFNTGEASINLTADERQKIADISKYLDKVAGANCSVVGHTDSQGNRITNIGLGQERADFAKQYLSDNGIEASKIIATSKGPDSPIATNDTEEGRSQNRRTVITLN
;
A
#
# COMPACT_ATOMS: atom_id res chain seq x y z
N MET A 1 32.17 -91.32 -21.13
CA MET A 1 31.63 -90.08 -20.54
C MET A 1 30.23 -90.35 -20.01
N THR A 2 29.98 -90.10 -18.72
CA THR A 2 28.69 -90.36 -18.06
C THR A 2 27.63 -89.36 -18.54
N LYS A 3 26.33 -89.69 -18.45
CA LYS A 3 25.23 -88.78 -18.86
C LYS A 3 25.37 -87.36 -18.27
N LYS A 4 25.96 -87.23 -17.08
CA LYS A 4 26.26 -85.96 -16.41
C LYS A 4 27.25 -85.06 -17.17
N THR A 5 28.25 -85.63 -17.85
CA THR A 5 29.20 -84.85 -18.67
C THR A 5 28.58 -84.29 -19.96
N PHE A 6 27.56 -84.94 -20.52
CA PHE A 6 26.81 -84.40 -21.67
C PHE A 6 25.93 -83.21 -21.28
N TYR A 7 25.28 -83.26 -20.10
CA TYR A 7 24.51 -82.12 -19.59
C TYR A 7 25.40 -80.91 -19.30
N LEU A 8 26.58 -81.12 -18.72
CA LEU A 8 27.52 -80.04 -18.44
C LEU A 8 28.04 -79.38 -19.72
N LEU A 9 28.33 -80.17 -20.76
CA LEU A 9 28.74 -79.65 -22.06
C LEU A 9 27.61 -78.86 -22.74
N GLY A 10 26.37 -79.33 -22.62
CA GLY A 10 25.19 -78.63 -23.14
C GLY A 10 24.98 -77.26 -22.50
N ILE A 11 25.16 -77.14 -21.18
CA ILE A 11 25.05 -75.87 -20.44
C ILE A 11 26.16 -74.89 -20.87
N ILE A 12 27.39 -75.38 -21.06
CA ILE A 12 28.50 -74.52 -21.50
C ILE A 12 28.23 -74.00 -22.93
N ILE A 13 27.73 -74.85 -23.83
CA ILE A 13 27.38 -74.46 -25.19
C ILE A 13 26.25 -73.43 -25.22
N THR A 14 25.22 -73.56 -24.37
CA THR A 14 24.13 -72.57 -24.30
C THR A 14 24.58 -71.23 -23.72
N ILE A 15 25.48 -71.24 -22.73
CA ILE A 15 26.09 -70.01 -22.21
C ILE A 15 26.90 -69.32 -23.29
N LEU A 16 27.76 -70.05 -24.01
CA LEU A 16 28.59 -69.48 -25.06
C LEU A 16 27.76 -68.92 -26.22
N LEU A 17 26.72 -69.65 -26.66
CA LEU A 17 25.77 -69.16 -27.67
C LEU A 17 25.00 -67.92 -27.17
N GLY A 18 24.58 -67.92 -25.91
CA GLY A 18 23.90 -66.76 -25.29
C GLY A 18 24.79 -65.53 -25.22
N THR A 19 26.06 -65.67 -24.81
CA THR A 19 27.03 -64.57 -24.80
C THR A 19 27.39 -64.10 -26.20
N TYR A 20 27.50 -65.00 -27.18
CA TYR A 20 27.73 -64.62 -28.57
C TYR A 20 26.54 -63.83 -29.13
N PHE A 21 25.30 -64.27 -28.87
CA PHE A 21 24.09 -63.58 -29.29
C PHE A 21 23.92 -62.22 -28.60
N PHE A 22 24.25 -62.12 -27.32
CA PHE A 22 24.29 -60.84 -26.60
C PHE A 22 25.32 -59.89 -27.21
N MET A 23 26.56 -60.34 -27.46
CA MET A 23 27.61 -59.49 -28.03
C MET A 23 27.32 -59.07 -29.48
N THR A 24 26.66 -59.92 -30.27
CA THR A 24 26.34 -59.60 -31.68
C THR A 24 25.04 -58.80 -31.86
N CYS A 25 24.04 -58.98 -30.99
CA CYS A 25 22.78 -58.21 -31.05
C CYS A 25 22.75 -56.96 -30.16
N CYS A 26 23.70 -56.77 -29.25
CA CYS A 26 23.79 -55.56 -28.41
C CYS A 26 24.63 -54.44 -29.03
N SER A 27 25.37 -54.70 -30.12
CA SER A 27 26.09 -53.66 -30.91
C SER A 27 25.19 -52.82 -31.84
N CYS A 28 23.90 -52.71 -31.55
CA CYS A 28 22.95 -51.86 -32.31
C CYS A 28 22.18 -50.87 -31.43
N CYS A 29 22.65 -50.59 -30.20
CA CYS A 29 22.12 -49.51 -29.37
C CYS A 29 23.24 -48.58 -28.86
N GLU A 30 24.05 -48.07 -29.78
CA GLU A 30 24.74 -46.79 -29.61
C GLU A 30 24.33 -45.88 -30.78
N GLU A 31 23.06 -45.46 -30.79
CA GLU A 31 22.78 -44.13 -31.29
C GLU A 31 23.30 -43.17 -30.22
N THR A 32 24.55 -42.74 -30.39
CA THR A 32 24.99 -41.45 -29.86
C THR A 32 24.07 -40.39 -30.45
N THR A 33 22.94 -40.17 -29.79
CA THR A 33 22.36 -38.84 -29.77
C THR A 33 23.45 -37.97 -29.18
N GLU A 34 24.17 -37.24 -30.04
CA GLU A 34 24.80 -36.00 -29.60
C GLU A 34 23.68 -35.18 -28.98
N ILE A 35 23.56 -35.26 -27.65
CA ILE A 35 22.92 -34.24 -26.88
C ILE A 35 23.85 -33.05 -27.08
N THR A 36 23.62 -32.30 -28.14
CA THR A 36 24.00 -30.90 -28.15
C THR A 36 23.29 -30.38 -26.91
N GLU A 37 24.05 -30.18 -25.82
CA GLU A 37 23.61 -29.35 -24.72
C GLU A 37 23.34 -27.99 -25.36
N THR A 38 22.12 -27.84 -25.85
CA THR A 38 21.52 -26.55 -26.01
C THR A 38 21.51 -26.06 -24.58
N LYS A 39 22.51 -25.24 -24.23
CA LYS A 39 22.46 -24.41 -23.04
C LYS A 39 21.18 -23.62 -23.20
N VAL A 40 20.09 -24.18 -22.67
CA VAL A 40 18.85 -23.46 -22.46
C VAL A 40 19.32 -22.28 -21.64
N ALA A 41 19.32 -21.10 -22.25
CA ALA A 41 19.52 -19.89 -21.49
C ALA A 41 18.50 -19.98 -20.36
N GLU A 42 18.97 -20.14 -19.12
CA GLU A 42 18.15 -19.91 -17.96
C GLU A 42 17.51 -18.56 -18.24
N GLU A 43 16.20 -18.52 -18.50
CA GLU A 43 15.46 -17.26 -18.48
C GLU A 43 15.65 -16.76 -17.05
N SER A 44 16.67 -15.92 -16.85
CA SER A 44 16.90 -15.26 -15.59
C SER A 44 15.61 -14.51 -15.29
N LEU A 45 14.99 -14.84 -14.15
CA LEU A 45 13.81 -14.12 -13.67
C LEU A 45 14.06 -12.61 -13.84
N PRO A 46 13.07 -11.84 -14.31
CA PRO A 46 13.27 -10.42 -14.54
C PRO A 46 13.78 -9.75 -13.27
N GLU A 47 14.83 -8.95 -13.39
CA GLU A 47 15.38 -8.21 -12.26
C GLU A 47 14.33 -7.27 -11.66
N ALA A 48 14.29 -7.19 -10.33
CA ALA A 48 13.38 -6.29 -9.63
C ALA A 48 13.61 -4.84 -10.06
N THR A 49 12.53 -4.12 -10.32
CA THR A 49 12.62 -2.69 -10.60
C THR A 49 13.06 -1.96 -9.33
N ALA A 50 14.17 -1.22 -9.42
CA ALA A 50 14.70 -0.41 -8.33
C ALA A 50 14.73 1.07 -8.71
N TYR A 51 14.08 1.94 -7.94
CA TYR A 51 14.23 3.39 -8.09
C TYR A 51 15.09 3.99 -6.97
N PRO A 52 16.12 4.78 -7.31
CA PRO A 52 17.02 5.36 -6.32
C PRO A 52 16.33 6.47 -5.51
N PHE A 53 16.76 6.65 -4.26
CA PHE A 53 16.42 7.82 -3.46
C PHE A 53 17.18 9.02 -4.03
N LYS A 54 16.51 9.74 -4.92
CA LYS A 54 17.07 10.83 -5.72
C LYS A 54 16.14 12.03 -5.76
N PHE A 55 16.70 13.22 -5.55
CA PHE A 55 16.02 14.50 -5.67
C PHE A 55 17.01 15.62 -5.94
N SER A 56 16.53 16.69 -6.58
CA SER A 56 17.30 17.91 -6.84
C SER A 56 16.38 19.11 -7.06
N ASP A 57 16.84 20.29 -6.66
CA ASP A 57 16.26 21.60 -7.02
C ASP A 57 17.30 22.48 -7.76
N GLY A 58 18.35 21.86 -8.32
CA GLY A 58 19.46 22.56 -8.98
C GLY A 58 20.51 23.12 -8.01
N SER A 59 20.12 23.79 -6.92
CA SER A 59 21.04 24.26 -5.87
C SER A 59 21.40 23.18 -4.85
N PHE A 60 20.52 22.21 -4.68
CA PHE A 60 20.67 21.07 -3.77
C PHE A 60 20.34 19.79 -4.54
N SER A 61 21.15 18.74 -4.36
CA SER A 61 20.92 17.43 -4.98
C SER A 61 21.45 16.32 -4.09
N TYR A 62 20.73 15.20 -4.05
CA TYR A 62 21.14 14.00 -3.35
C TYR A 62 20.72 12.76 -4.15
N GLU A 63 21.54 11.71 -4.12
CA GLU A 63 21.28 10.45 -4.79
C GLU A 63 21.96 9.29 -4.07
N THR A 64 21.23 8.19 -3.88
CA THR A 64 21.78 6.91 -3.44
C THR A 64 21.05 5.73 -4.09
N ASN A 65 21.74 4.61 -4.27
CA ASN A 65 21.20 3.39 -4.87
C ASN A 65 20.43 2.53 -3.84
N ASP A 66 19.58 3.19 -3.07
CA ASP A 66 18.64 2.61 -2.10
C ASP A 66 17.47 3.60 -1.93
N ASN A 67 16.37 3.18 -1.32
CA ASN A 67 15.18 3.99 -1.11
C ASN A 67 14.28 3.34 -0.04
N PHE A 68 13.12 3.94 0.23
CA PHE A 68 12.09 3.33 1.06
C PHE A 68 11.49 2.13 0.33
N ASN A 69 11.63 0.95 0.93
CA ASN A 69 11.17 -0.31 0.36
C ASN A 69 9.85 -0.76 1.00
N PHE A 70 9.03 -1.48 0.24
CA PHE A 70 7.70 -1.90 0.67
C PHE A 70 7.41 -3.32 0.19
N ASN A 71 6.73 -4.12 1.01
CA ASN A 71 6.13 -5.35 0.52
C ASN A 71 5.04 -5.01 -0.52
N ARG A 72 4.90 -5.85 -1.56
CA ARG A 72 3.80 -5.72 -2.52
C ARG A 72 2.45 -5.79 -1.80
N SER A 73 1.48 -4.99 -2.24
CA SER A 73 0.19 -4.80 -1.58
C SER A 73 0.27 -4.26 -0.13
N SER A 74 1.36 -3.59 0.22
CA SER A 74 1.56 -2.94 1.52
C SER A 74 2.06 -1.50 1.39
N SER A 75 1.70 -0.67 2.37
CA SER A 75 2.19 0.70 2.56
C SER A 75 3.09 0.87 3.77
N SER A 76 3.43 -0.23 4.47
CA SER A 76 4.34 -0.18 5.62
C SER A 76 5.79 -0.13 5.15
N ILE A 77 6.53 0.88 5.60
CA ILE A 77 7.96 1.03 5.32
C ILE A 77 8.71 -0.17 5.89
N LEU A 78 9.57 -0.80 5.07
CA LEU A 78 10.50 -1.82 5.53
C LEU A 78 11.66 -1.17 6.27
N MET A 79 11.90 -1.64 7.50
CA MET A 79 12.92 -1.13 8.41
C MET A 79 14.00 -2.19 8.69
N PRO A 80 15.24 -1.80 9.04
CA PRO A 80 15.72 -0.41 9.16
C PRO A 80 15.99 0.24 7.80
N LEU A 81 15.91 1.58 7.73
CA LEU A 81 16.42 2.34 6.59
C LEU A 81 17.94 2.27 6.56
N SER A 82 18.53 2.34 5.36
CA SER A 82 19.98 2.47 5.25
C SER A 82 20.48 3.82 5.79
N ALA A 83 21.75 3.85 6.18
CA ALA A 83 22.41 5.08 6.61
C ALA A 83 22.35 6.16 5.52
N LYS A 84 22.40 5.76 4.24
CA LYS A 84 22.33 6.70 3.11
C LYS A 84 20.93 7.25 2.88
N VAL A 85 19.88 6.48 3.08
CA VAL A 85 18.51 7.05 3.05
C VAL A 85 18.35 8.03 4.22
N THR A 86 18.83 7.69 5.41
CA THR A 86 18.76 8.56 6.60
C THR A 86 19.53 9.88 6.40
N GLU A 87 20.75 9.84 5.85
CA GLU A 87 21.54 11.03 5.51
C GLU A 87 20.81 11.97 4.54
N GLY A 88 20.12 11.41 3.53
CA GLY A 88 19.32 12.22 2.62
C GLY A 88 18.10 12.87 3.27
N ILE A 89 17.48 12.22 4.26
CA ILE A 89 16.38 12.81 5.06
C ILE A 89 16.87 14.04 5.85
N ASP A 90 18.04 13.95 6.47
CA ASP A 90 18.66 15.08 7.17
C ASP A 90 18.96 16.24 6.20
N GLY A 91 19.39 15.91 4.98
CA GLY A 91 19.57 16.87 3.89
C GLY A 91 18.27 17.59 3.51
N ILE A 92 17.16 16.84 3.34
CA ILE A 92 15.83 17.41 3.05
C ILE A 92 15.41 18.37 4.17
N LYS A 93 15.55 17.95 5.43
CA LYS A 93 15.19 18.75 6.60
C LYS A 93 15.96 20.08 6.64
N SER A 94 17.27 20.02 6.42
CA SER A 94 18.13 21.22 6.42
C SER A 94 17.73 22.15 5.27
N TYR A 95 17.56 21.60 4.07
CA TYR A 95 17.21 22.38 2.88
C TYR A 95 15.84 23.07 3.00
N LEU A 96 14.80 22.36 3.44
CA LEU A 96 13.46 22.95 3.65
C LEU A 96 13.47 24.00 4.79
N GLY A 97 14.31 23.82 5.80
CA GLY A 97 14.49 24.80 6.88
C GLY A 97 15.08 26.13 6.40
N GLU A 98 15.92 26.11 5.36
CA GLU A 98 16.51 27.31 4.76
C GLU A 98 15.66 27.89 3.62
N ASN A 99 14.71 27.12 3.08
CA ASN A 99 13.92 27.48 1.90
C ASN A 99 12.41 27.32 2.16
N ALA A 100 11.83 28.25 2.92
CA ALA A 100 10.45 28.15 3.39
C ALA A 100 9.37 28.06 2.28
N SER A 101 9.65 28.58 1.08
CA SER A 101 8.72 28.50 -0.07
C SER A 101 8.84 27.20 -0.86
N LYS A 102 9.73 26.28 -0.45
CA LYS A 102 9.90 24.99 -1.12
C LYS A 102 9.02 23.94 -0.48
N VAL A 103 8.47 23.09 -1.34
CA VAL A 103 7.67 21.94 -0.96
C VAL A 103 8.33 20.69 -1.51
N PHE A 104 8.34 19.63 -0.72
CA PHE A 104 8.89 18.34 -1.10
C PHE A 104 7.75 17.39 -1.48
N ASP A 105 7.70 17.05 -2.76
CA ASP A 105 6.70 16.18 -3.35
C ASP A 105 7.15 14.72 -3.26
N ILE A 106 6.34 13.89 -2.60
CA ILE A 106 6.56 12.46 -2.44
C ILE A 106 5.53 11.74 -3.33
N THR A 107 5.98 11.16 -4.43
CA THR A 107 5.11 10.41 -5.35
C THR A 107 5.34 8.92 -5.16
N GLY A 108 4.40 8.23 -4.51
CA GLY A 108 4.43 6.78 -4.41
C GLY A 108 3.85 6.11 -5.64
N PHE A 109 4.47 5.03 -6.06
CA PHE A 109 4.05 4.20 -7.18
C PHE A 109 3.23 3.00 -6.72
N TYR A 110 2.29 2.58 -7.55
CA TYR A 110 1.48 1.37 -7.34
C TYR A 110 1.10 0.74 -8.67
N THR A 111 0.74 -0.55 -8.63
CA THR A 111 0.18 -1.28 -9.79
C THR A 111 -1.31 -1.57 -9.57
N SER A 112 -2.07 -1.78 -10.64
CA SER A 112 -3.52 -1.99 -10.53
C SER A 112 -3.92 -3.36 -9.96
N ASP A 113 -3.00 -4.31 -10.00
CA ASP A 113 -3.16 -5.68 -9.49
C ASP A 113 -2.86 -5.82 -7.98
N GLU A 114 -2.45 -4.74 -7.30
CA GLU A 114 -2.22 -4.77 -5.85
C GLU A 114 -3.53 -4.74 -5.06
N ALA A 115 -3.57 -5.50 -3.96
CA ALA A 115 -4.67 -5.44 -3.01
C ALA A 115 -4.50 -4.23 -2.07
N ASN A 116 -5.31 -3.20 -2.26
CA ASN A 116 -5.30 -2.02 -1.38
C ASN A 116 -6.19 -2.23 -0.14
N LYS A 117 -5.55 -2.46 1.01
CA LYS A 117 -6.20 -2.50 2.34
C LYS A 117 -6.01 -1.21 3.14
N SER A 118 -5.35 -0.22 2.54
CA SER A 118 -5.04 1.03 3.23
C SER A 118 -6.26 1.95 3.29
N ALA A 119 -6.09 3.02 4.05
CA ALA A 119 -7.09 4.05 4.22
C ALA A 119 -7.18 5.02 3.01
N PHE A 120 -6.29 4.88 2.03
CA PHE A 120 -6.12 5.78 0.89
C PHE A 120 -6.73 5.22 -0.41
N PRO A 121 -7.06 6.08 -1.40
CA PRO A 121 -7.61 5.64 -2.68
C PRO A 121 -6.73 4.61 -3.41
N ASN A 122 -5.40 4.72 -3.30
CA ASN A 122 -4.43 3.78 -3.85
C ASN A 122 -3.22 3.60 -2.92
N LEU A 123 -2.45 2.52 -3.14
CA LEU A 123 -1.26 2.22 -2.35
C LEU A 123 -0.11 3.20 -2.58
N GLY A 124 -0.05 3.88 -3.72
CA GLY A 124 0.97 4.89 -3.99
C GLY A 124 0.86 6.06 -3.02
N ILE A 125 -0.34 6.62 -2.87
CA ILE A 125 -0.62 7.67 -1.88
C ILE A 125 -0.36 7.13 -0.46
N ALA A 126 -0.77 5.90 -0.16
CA ALA A 126 -0.54 5.30 1.15
C ALA A 126 0.95 5.19 1.50
N ARG A 127 1.79 4.76 0.56
CA ARG A 127 3.26 4.70 0.70
C ARG A 127 3.85 6.10 0.87
N ALA A 128 3.42 7.04 0.04
CA ALA A 128 3.86 8.43 0.15
C ALA A 128 3.49 9.04 1.52
N ASN A 129 2.31 8.73 2.04
CA ASN A 129 1.89 9.16 3.37
C ASN A 129 2.70 8.50 4.50
N ALA A 130 3.00 7.20 4.38
CA ALA A 130 3.85 6.53 5.36
C ALA A 130 5.23 7.22 5.45
N ILE A 131 5.80 7.59 4.30
CA ILE A 131 7.06 8.35 4.23
C ILE A 131 6.87 9.75 4.81
N LYS A 132 5.81 10.47 4.43
CA LYS A 132 5.47 11.78 5.01
C LYS A 132 5.46 11.71 6.54
N ASN A 133 4.72 10.76 7.12
CA ASN A 133 4.66 10.58 8.57
C ASN A 133 6.03 10.29 9.18
N HIS A 134 6.86 9.49 8.50
CA HIS A 134 8.23 9.24 8.93
C HIS A 134 9.08 10.52 8.91
N LEU A 135 9.00 11.34 7.85
CA LEU A 135 9.71 12.62 7.73
C LEU A 135 9.24 13.63 8.79
N VAL A 136 7.93 13.69 9.05
CA VAL A 136 7.35 14.53 10.12
C VAL A 136 7.88 14.10 11.48
N ALA A 137 8.00 12.79 11.73
CA ALA A 137 8.60 12.29 12.96
C ALA A 137 10.09 12.67 13.11
N GLN A 138 10.80 12.94 12.00
CA GLN A 138 12.16 13.50 12.01
C GLN A 138 12.19 15.03 12.14
N GLY A 139 11.03 15.67 12.27
CA GLY A 139 10.88 17.12 12.49
C GLY A 139 10.76 17.95 11.21
N ILE A 140 10.43 17.35 10.07
CA ILE A 140 10.08 18.09 8.86
C ILE A 140 8.61 18.55 8.94
N PRO A 141 8.30 19.84 8.74
CA PRO A 141 6.91 20.32 8.82
C PRO A 141 6.01 19.64 7.80
N SER A 142 4.85 19.14 8.22
CA SER A 142 3.91 18.45 7.32
C SER A 142 3.41 19.34 6.17
N SER A 143 3.28 20.65 6.42
CA SER A 143 2.89 21.66 5.43
C SER A 143 3.86 21.78 4.26
N SER A 144 5.15 21.52 4.49
CA SER A 144 6.21 21.51 3.47
C SER A 144 6.29 20.20 2.68
N LEU A 145 5.37 19.26 2.91
CA LEU A 145 5.34 17.96 2.27
C LEU A 145 4.05 17.79 1.47
N ASN A 146 4.16 17.23 0.26
CA ASN A 146 3.03 16.79 -0.55
C ASN A 146 3.12 15.29 -0.79
N ILE A 147 1.96 14.65 -0.88
CA ILE A 147 1.85 13.23 -1.21
C ILE A 147 1.05 13.08 -2.50
N LEU A 148 1.58 12.26 -3.41
CA LEU A 148 0.96 11.91 -4.67
C LEU A 148 1.03 10.40 -4.87
N GLY A 149 0.12 9.86 -5.68
CA GLY A 149 0.15 8.49 -6.16
C GLY A 149 0.22 8.47 -7.68
N ALA A 150 1.01 7.56 -8.25
CA ALA A 150 1.05 7.35 -9.69
C ALA A 150 1.02 5.85 -10.03
N LEU A 151 0.14 5.49 -10.98
CA LEU A 151 0.04 4.13 -11.51
C LEU A 151 1.30 3.82 -12.34
N LYS A 152 1.91 2.67 -12.07
CA LYS A 152 3.21 2.29 -12.62
C LYS A 152 3.27 0.77 -12.87
N GLU A 153 2.58 0.31 -13.90
CA GLU A 153 2.36 -1.12 -14.21
C GLU A 153 3.63 -1.91 -14.58
N ASP A 154 4.72 -1.23 -14.89
CA ASP A 154 6.03 -1.81 -15.24
C ASP A 154 6.88 -2.18 -14.01
N MET A 155 6.38 -1.96 -12.78
CA MET A 155 7.11 -2.31 -11.56
C MET A 155 7.15 -3.82 -11.32
N ILE A 156 8.36 -4.34 -11.17
CA ILE A 156 8.63 -5.75 -10.88
C ILE A 156 9.15 -5.86 -9.44
N SER A 157 8.48 -6.66 -8.61
CA SER A 157 8.95 -6.94 -7.24
C SER A 157 10.10 -7.94 -7.24
N SER A 158 10.91 -7.93 -6.18
CA SER A 158 11.92 -8.96 -5.92
C SER A 158 11.32 -10.35 -5.73
N SER A 159 12.18 -11.37 -5.70
CA SER A 159 11.82 -12.74 -5.35
C SER A 159 11.17 -12.86 -3.95
N GLU A 160 11.43 -11.90 -3.07
CA GLU A 160 10.82 -11.80 -1.72
C GLU A 160 9.53 -10.96 -1.71
N ASN A 161 8.96 -10.66 -2.89
CA ASN A 161 7.74 -9.87 -3.04
C ASN A 161 7.87 -8.43 -2.50
N VAL A 162 9.06 -7.84 -2.64
CA VAL A 162 9.39 -6.47 -2.22
C VAL A 162 9.52 -5.56 -3.44
N PHE A 163 8.87 -4.40 -3.41
CA PHE A 163 9.18 -3.31 -4.34
C PHE A 163 10.34 -2.48 -3.80
N LEU A 164 11.37 -2.33 -4.63
CA LEU A 164 12.59 -1.60 -4.29
C LEU A 164 12.43 -0.14 -4.69
N GLY A 165 12.20 0.72 -3.70
CA GLY A 165 12.00 2.14 -3.91
C GLY A 165 10.83 2.51 -4.81
N PRO A 166 9.59 2.03 -4.64
CA PRO A 166 8.44 2.42 -5.47
C PRO A 166 7.99 3.87 -5.18
N VAL A 167 8.91 4.83 -5.11
CA VAL A 167 8.69 6.21 -4.72
C VAL A 167 9.68 7.13 -5.41
N ARG A 168 9.19 8.25 -5.93
CA ARG A 168 9.96 9.33 -6.53
C ARG A 168 9.75 10.62 -5.75
N TYR A 169 10.76 11.48 -5.78
CA TYR A 169 10.78 12.75 -5.07
C TYR A 169 11.01 13.91 -6.02
N ALA A 170 10.50 15.09 -5.68
CA ALA A 170 10.81 16.35 -6.35
C ALA A 170 10.68 17.52 -5.37
N PHE A 171 11.38 18.61 -5.65
CA PHE A 171 11.05 19.90 -5.06
C PHE A 171 10.14 20.67 -6.00
N SER A 172 9.14 21.31 -5.42
CA SER A 172 8.29 22.30 -6.07
C SER A 172 8.30 23.58 -5.24
N ASN A 173 7.78 24.66 -5.82
CA ASN A 173 7.50 25.85 -5.05
C ASN A 173 6.10 25.73 -4.46
N GLU A 174 5.87 26.37 -3.31
CA GLU A 174 4.53 26.61 -2.82
C GLU A 174 3.71 27.31 -3.91
N HIS A 175 2.53 26.75 -4.20
CA HIS A 175 1.69 27.29 -5.26
C HIS A 175 1.23 28.70 -4.88
N GLU A 176 1.42 29.67 -5.77
CA GLU A 176 0.92 31.04 -5.59
C GLU A 176 -0.61 31.05 -5.37
N ASP A 177 -1.32 30.09 -5.97
CA ASP A 177 -2.77 29.93 -5.87
C ASP A 177 -3.22 28.98 -4.73
N LEU A 178 -2.34 28.61 -3.79
CA LEU A 178 -2.67 27.66 -2.73
C LEU A 178 -3.88 28.09 -1.91
N GLU A 179 -4.03 29.39 -1.64
CA GLU A 179 -5.17 29.94 -0.90
C GLU A 179 -6.49 29.71 -1.66
N ASP A 180 -6.51 30.01 -2.96
CA ASP A 180 -7.68 29.79 -3.81
C ASP A 180 -8.00 28.30 -3.97
N GLU A 181 -6.98 27.43 -4.08
CA GLU A 181 -7.15 25.98 -4.12
C GLU A 181 -7.76 25.46 -2.80
N MET A 182 -7.24 25.90 -1.65
CA MET A 182 -7.74 25.48 -0.34
C MET A 182 -9.16 26.00 -0.09
N LYS A 183 -9.49 27.19 -0.60
CA LYS A 183 -10.85 27.72 -0.56
C LYS A 183 -11.81 26.89 -1.42
N ALA A 184 -11.44 26.57 -2.65
CA ALA A 184 -12.24 25.70 -3.51
C ALA A 184 -12.44 24.31 -2.89
N LEU A 185 -11.41 23.77 -2.25
CA LEU A 185 -11.46 22.50 -1.53
C LEU A 185 -12.39 22.58 -0.30
N TYR A 186 -12.32 23.66 0.48
CA TYR A 186 -13.24 23.91 1.59
C TYR A 186 -14.70 23.92 1.12
N ASP A 187 -15.00 24.68 0.06
CA ASP A 187 -16.35 24.80 -0.50
C ASP A 187 -16.85 23.44 -1.01
N LYS A 188 -15.98 22.65 -1.67
CA LYS A 188 -16.28 21.28 -2.09
C LYS A 188 -16.65 20.38 -0.91
N ILE A 189 -15.83 20.37 0.15
CA ILE A 189 -16.05 19.51 1.34
C ILE A 189 -17.32 19.94 2.09
N LYS A 190 -17.60 21.24 2.15
CA LYS A 190 -18.77 21.79 2.84
C LYS A 190 -20.08 21.51 2.07
N ALA A 191 -20.03 21.56 0.75
CA ALA A 191 -21.18 21.27 -0.11
C ALA A 191 -21.59 19.78 -0.09
N ASP A 192 -20.61 18.88 0.07
CA ASP A 192 -20.84 17.44 0.11
C ASP A 192 -20.05 16.76 1.26
N PRO A 193 -20.50 16.92 2.51
CA PRO A 193 -19.85 16.33 3.67
C PRO A 193 -19.69 14.81 3.56
N LEU A 194 -18.67 14.27 4.23
CA LEU A 194 -18.52 12.82 4.30
C LEU A 194 -19.53 12.25 5.31
N VAL A 195 -20.36 11.32 4.85
CA VAL A 195 -21.30 10.57 5.68
C VAL A 195 -21.00 9.09 5.52
N LEU A 196 -20.69 8.44 6.64
CA LEU A 196 -20.45 7.00 6.72
C LEU A 196 -21.68 6.32 7.31
N TYR A 197 -22.23 5.31 6.62
CA TYR A 197 -23.40 4.57 7.08
C TYR A 197 -23.00 3.21 7.66
N PHE A 198 -23.70 2.78 8.71
CA PHE A 198 -23.37 1.56 9.45
C PHE A 198 -24.56 0.60 9.52
N ASN A 199 -24.28 -0.70 9.54
CA ASN A 199 -25.30 -1.70 9.81
C ASN A 199 -25.72 -1.67 11.29
N THR A 200 -26.81 -2.38 11.58
CA THR A 200 -27.36 -2.51 12.92
C THR A 200 -26.32 -3.12 13.88
N GLY A 201 -26.03 -2.41 14.98
CA GLY A 201 -25.08 -2.85 15.99
C GLY A 201 -23.59 -2.78 15.59
N GLU A 202 -23.27 -2.36 14.35
CA GLU A 202 -21.89 -2.24 13.89
C GLU A 202 -21.33 -0.82 14.12
N ALA A 203 -20.02 -0.77 14.40
CA ALA A 203 -19.25 0.46 14.58
C ALA A 203 -18.10 0.62 13.57
N SER A 204 -17.94 -0.32 12.65
CA SER A 204 -16.90 -0.32 11.62
C SER A 204 -17.46 -0.69 10.26
N ILE A 205 -16.84 -0.20 9.19
CA ILE A 205 -17.22 -0.46 7.80
C ILE A 205 -15.99 -0.50 6.89
N ASN A 206 -16.16 -1.05 5.69
CA ASN A 206 -15.21 -0.86 4.60
C ASN A 206 -15.62 0.35 3.78
N LEU A 207 -14.72 1.32 3.64
CA LEU A 207 -14.99 2.50 2.83
C LEU A 207 -14.96 2.17 1.34
N THR A 208 -15.79 2.88 0.59
CA THR A 208 -15.78 2.94 -0.87
C THR A 208 -14.61 3.80 -1.37
N ALA A 209 -14.36 3.78 -2.68
CA ALA A 209 -13.33 4.62 -3.28
C ALA A 209 -13.64 6.12 -3.09
N ASP A 210 -14.90 6.51 -3.25
CA ASP A 210 -15.35 7.90 -3.11
C ASP A 210 -15.21 8.40 -1.67
N GLU A 211 -15.56 7.58 -0.67
CA GLU A 211 -15.37 7.93 0.74
C GLU A 211 -13.88 8.09 1.09
N ARG A 212 -13.01 7.21 0.57
CA ARG A 212 -11.55 7.36 0.73
C ARG A 212 -11.03 8.64 0.07
N GLN A 213 -11.59 9.04 -1.07
CA GLN A 213 -11.23 10.30 -1.71
C GLN A 213 -11.65 11.51 -0.88
N LYS A 214 -12.87 11.51 -0.33
CA LYS A 214 -13.32 12.58 0.59
C LYS A 214 -12.43 12.68 1.83
N ILE A 215 -11.95 11.56 2.36
CA ILE A 215 -10.98 11.56 3.47
C ILE A 215 -9.66 12.19 3.04
N ALA A 216 -9.13 11.83 1.88
CA ALA A 216 -7.91 12.44 1.35
C ALA A 216 -8.05 13.96 1.17
N ASP A 217 -9.21 14.43 0.69
CA ASP A 217 -9.54 15.85 0.54
C ASP A 217 -9.56 16.56 1.91
N ILE A 218 -10.23 15.98 2.91
CA ILE A 218 -10.25 16.50 4.29
C ILE A 218 -8.82 16.54 4.88
N SER A 219 -8.04 15.46 4.72
CA SER A 219 -6.65 15.39 5.19
C SER A 219 -5.80 16.49 4.57
N LYS A 220 -5.92 16.70 3.26
CA LYS A 220 -5.19 17.75 2.55
C LYS A 220 -5.53 19.13 3.11
N TYR A 221 -6.82 19.43 3.28
CA TYR A 221 -7.24 20.72 3.82
C TYR A 221 -6.73 20.96 5.24
N LEU A 222 -6.91 19.98 6.14
CA LEU A 222 -6.48 20.08 7.54
C LEU A 222 -4.96 20.20 7.68
N ASP A 223 -4.20 19.63 6.76
CA ASP A 223 -2.74 19.72 6.74
C ASP A 223 -2.23 21.07 6.25
N LYS A 224 -2.84 21.63 5.19
CA LYS A 224 -2.40 22.88 4.57
C LYS A 224 -2.95 24.14 5.22
N VAL A 225 -4.13 24.08 5.84
CA VAL A 225 -4.74 25.26 6.48
C VAL A 225 -4.45 25.26 7.98
N ALA A 226 -3.61 26.20 8.41
CA ALA A 226 -3.26 26.38 9.81
C ALA A 226 -4.52 26.66 10.67
N GLY A 227 -4.65 25.95 11.80
CA GLY A 227 -5.78 26.10 12.72
C GLY A 227 -7.07 25.39 12.29
N ALA A 228 -7.14 24.85 11.06
CA ALA A 228 -8.28 24.06 10.62
C ALA A 228 -8.44 22.79 11.46
N ASN A 229 -9.68 22.44 11.74
CA ASN A 229 -10.06 21.23 12.47
C ASN A 229 -11.40 20.70 11.92
N CYS A 230 -11.70 19.45 12.21
CA CYS A 230 -12.95 18.82 11.79
C CYS A 230 -13.71 18.22 12.98
N SER A 231 -15.02 18.15 12.82
CA SER A 231 -15.93 17.45 13.72
C SER A 231 -16.39 16.14 13.10
N VAL A 232 -16.37 15.09 13.92
CA VAL A 232 -16.82 13.74 13.59
C VAL A 232 -17.94 13.41 14.56
N VAL A 233 -19.17 13.33 14.06
CA VAL A 233 -20.37 13.17 14.90
C VAL A 233 -21.06 11.86 14.57
N GLY A 234 -21.10 10.95 15.55
CA GLY A 234 -21.77 9.66 15.43
C GLY A 234 -23.24 9.72 15.85
N HIS A 235 -24.07 9.01 15.09
CA HIS A 235 -25.51 8.88 15.29
C HIS A 235 -25.94 7.41 15.27
N THR A 236 -27.06 7.14 15.93
CA THR A 236 -27.72 5.83 15.91
C THR A 236 -29.19 5.97 15.53
N ASP A 237 -29.82 4.84 15.24
CA ASP A 237 -31.28 4.77 15.28
C ASP A 237 -31.78 4.76 16.74
N SER A 238 -33.10 4.76 16.93
CA SER A 238 -33.73 4.81 18.26
C SER A 238 -33.97 3.44 18.89
N GLN A 239 -33.49 2.33 18.31
CA GLN A 239 -33.73 1.01 18.87
C GLN A 239 -32.84 0.78 20.11
N GLY A 240 -33.40 0.19 21.16
CA GLY A 240 -32.67 -0.11 22.39
C GLY A 240 -32.55 1.06 23.37
N ASN A 241 -31.60 0.96 24.31
CA ASN A 241 -31.42 1.96 25.37
C ASN A 241 -30.62 3.17 24.88
N ARG A 242 -31.07 4.38 25.26
CA ARG A 242 -30.40 5.65 24.88
C ARG A 242 -28.92 5.69 25.26
N ILE A 243 -28.53 5.24 26.46
CA ILE A 243 -27.13 5.28 26.92
C ILE A 243 -26.26 4.37 26.04
N THR A 244 -26.76 3.16 25.73
CA THR A 244 -26.08 2.23 24.82
C THR A 244 -25.92 2.85 23.42
N ASN A 245 -26.94 3.55 22.93
CA ASN A 245 -26.88 4.24 21.65
C ASN A 245 -25.91 5.42 21.63
N ILE A 246 -25.78 6.16 22.73
CA ILE A 246 -24.73 7.19 22.86
C ILE A 246 -23.35 6.55 22.78
N GLY A 247 -23.13 5.43 23.48
CA GLY A 247 -21.89 4.65 23.40
C GLY A 247 -21.57 4.17 21.98
N LEU A 248 -22.52 3.51 21.32
CA LEU A 248 -22.35 3.02 19.95
C LEU A 248 -22.09 4.16 18.95
N GLY A 249 -22.78 5.30 19.10
CA GLY A 249 -22.48 6.49 18.30
C GLY A 249 -21.06 6.99 18.52
N GLN A 250 -20.53 6.91 19.74
CA GLN A 250 -19.15 7.30 20.04
C GLN A 250 -18.15 6.34 19.39
N GLU A 251 -18.38 5.03 19.47
CA GLU A 251 -17.53 4.03 18.82
C GLU A 251 -17.44 4.26 17.30
N ARG A 252 -18.56 4.62 16.66
CA ARG A 252 -18.58 4.98 15.23
C ARG A 252 -17.83 6.26 14.91
N ALA A 253 -17.90 7.26 15.79
CA ALA A 253 -17.13 8.49 15.66
C ALA A 253 -15.63 8.23 15.84
N ASP A 254 -15.27 7.38 16.81
CA ASP A 254 -13.89 6.99 17.08
C ASP A 254 -13.31 6.15 15.95
N PHE A 255 -14.10 5.27 15.33
CA PHE A 255 -13.71 4.55 14.10
C PHE A 255 -13.33 5.53 12.98
N ALA A 256 -14.18 6.51 12.69
CA ALA A 256 -13.89 7.51 11.66
C ALA A 256 -12.68 8.39 12.03
N LYS A 257 -12.53 8.76 13.31
CA LYS A 257 -11.37 9.49 13.82
C LYS A 257 -10.07 8.70 13.67
N GLN A 258 -10.07 7.41 13.99
CA GLN A 258 -8.92 6.55 13.80
C GLN A 258 -8.54 6.48 12.33
N TYR A 259 -9.53 6.31 11.45
CA TYR A 259 -9.32 6.29 10.01
C TYR A 259 -8.69 7.59 9.49
N LEU A 260 -9.19 8.75 9.93
CA LEU A 260 -8.60 10.06 9.61
C LEU A 260 -7.16 10.19 10.14
N SER A 261 -6.91 9.70 11.35
CA SER A 261 -5.57 9.73 11.97
C SER A 261 -4.58 8.84 11.22
N ASP A 262 -5.01 7.65 10.80
CA ASP A 262 -4.22 6.73 9.97
C ASP A 262 -3.92 7.34 8.59
N ASN A 263 -4.76 8.28 8.12
CA ASN A 263 -4.52 9.09 6.93
C ASN A 263 -3.61 10.32 7.19
N GLY A 264 -2.88 10.36 8.30
CA GLY A 264 -1.89 11.39 8.60
C GLY A 264 -2.46 12.69 9.16
N ILE A 265 -3.75 12.72 9.54
CA ILE A 265 -4.31 13.87 10.24
C ILE A 265 -3.89 13.79 11.71
N GLU A 266 -3.37 14.90 12.24
CA GLU A 266 -3.06 14.99 13.65
C GLU A 266 -4.34 14.84 14.51
N ALA A 267 -4.33 13.91 15.47
CA ALA A 267 -5.52 13.57 16.26
C ALA A 267 -6.10 14.76 17.05
N SER A 268 -5.29 15.80 17.30
CA SER A 268 -5.67 17.07 17.93
C SER A 268 -6.61 17.92 17.04
N LYS A 269 -6.57 17.73 15.72
CA LYS A 269 -7.45 18.41 14.74
C LYS A 269 -8.80 17.72 14.55
N ILE A 270 -9.05 16.59 15.22
CA ILE A 270 -10.26 15.77 15.05
C ILE A 270 -11.07 15.72 16.35
N ILE A 271 -12.25 16.34 16.33
CA ILE A 271 -13.21 16.38 17.44
C ILE A 271 -14.28 15.31 17.22
N ALA A 272 -14.14 14.17 17.91
CA ALA A 272 -15.10 13.06 17.83
C ALA A 272 -16.13 13.12 18.96
N THR A 273 -17.41 13.12 18.62
CA THR A 273 -18.53 13.16 19.58
C THR A 273 -19.70 12.29 19.14
N SER A 274 -20.59 11.96 20.07
CA SER A 274 -21.82 11.20 19.80
C SER A 274 -23.07 12.01 20.11
N LYS A 275 -24.04 11.95 19.21
CA LYS A 275 -25.43 12.40 19.46
C LYS A 275 -26.37 11.22 19.74
N GLY A 276 -25.89 9.98 19.61
CA GLY A 276 -26.71 8.78 19.76
C GLY A 276 -28.02 8.89 18.96
N PRO A 277 -29.19 8.63 19.57
CA PRO A 277 -30.47 8.65 18.87
C PRO A 277 -31.13 10.04 18.84
N ASP A 278 -30.50 11.08 19.43
CA ASP A 278 -31.16 12.35 19.74
C ASP A 278 -31.22 13.33 18.54
N SER A 279 -30.69 12.95 17.38
CA SER A 279 -30.68 13.79 16.17
C SER A 279 -30.92 12.96 14.89
N PRO A 280 -32.11 12.36 14.74
CA PRO A 280 -32.47 11.59 13.56
C PRO A 280 -32.68 12.50 12.34
N ILE A 281 -32.38 11.99 11.14
CA ILE A 281 -32.65 12.65 9.86
C ILE A 281 -33.80 11.99 9.09
N ALA A 282 -34.23 10.81 9.54
CA ALA A 282 -35.36 10.07 9.00
C ALA A 282 -36.17 9.43 10.14
N THR A 283 -37.38 8.97 9.82
CA THR A 283 -38.21 8.26 10.81
C THR A 283 -37.51 6.97 11.29
N ASN A 284 -37.63 6.66 12.58
CA ASN A 284 -37.16 5.38 13.12
C ASN A 284 -38.19 4.25 13.00
N ASP A 285 -39.38 4.54 12.47
CA ASP A 285 -40.48 3.59 12.35
C ASP A 285 -40.21 2.56 11.24
N THR A 286 -39.45 2.93 10.20
CA THR A 286 -39.11 2.05 9.07
C THR A 286 -37.63 1.64 9.09
N GLU A 287 -37.29 0.50 8.48
CA GLU A 287 -35.89 0.07 8.42
C GLU A 287 -35.04 1.01 7.56
N GLU A 288 -35.63 1.53 6.48
CA GLU A 288 -34.98 2.48 5.59
C GLU A 288 -34.58 3.75 6.35
N GLY A 289 -35.46 4.29 7.17
CA GLY A 289 -35.17 5.47 7.97
C GLY A 289 -34.19 5.21 9.11
N ARG A 290 -34.27 4.04 9.77
CA ARG A 290 -33.26 3.62 10.75
C ARG A 290 -31.87 3.50 10.13
N SER A 291 -31.76 2.93 8.93
CA SER A 291 -30.49 2.83 8.20
C SER A 291 -29.85 4.20 7.94
N GLN A 292 -30.66 5.19 7.57
CA GLN A 292 -30.19 6.57 7.39
C GLN A 292 -29.76 7.23 8.71
N ASN A 293 -30.36 6.84 9.84
CA ASN A 293 -29.99 7.36 11.16
C ASN A 293 -28.68 6.75 11.70
N ARG A 294 -28.34 5.52 11.32
CA ARG A 294 -27.07 4.86 11.67
C ARG A 294 -25.91 5.40 10.84
N ARG A 295 -25.41 6.58 11.20
CA ARG A 295 -24.37 7.28 10.43
C ARG A 295 -23.34 7.99 11.30
N THR A 296 -22.18 8.28 10.71
CA THR A 296 -21.22 9.27 11.20
C THR A 296 -21.08 10.37 10.17
N VAL A 297 -21.15 11.62 10.60
CA VAL A 297 -20.99 12.79 9.72
C VAL A 297 -19.66 13.47 10.05
N ILE A 298 -18.87 13.77 9.02
CA ILE A 298 -17.59 14.48 9.15
C ILE A 298 -17.71 15.83 8.43
N THR A 299 -17.43 16.91 9.16
CA THR A 299 -17.50 18.29 8.68
C THR A 299 -16.29 19.09 9.11
N LEU A 300 -15.87 20.04 8.28
CA LEU A 300 -14.90 21.07 8.67
C LEU A 300 -15.58 22.11 9.57
N ASN A 301 -14.84 22.64 10.54
CA ASN A 301 -15.31 23.67 11.47
C ASN A 301 -15.01 25.09 10.99
#